data_AF-A0A3P7LT83-F1
#
_entry.id   AF-A0A3P7LT83-F1
#
_cell.length_a   1.000
_cell.length_b   1.000
_cell.length_c   1.000
_cell.angle_alpha   90.00
_cell.angle_beta   90.00
_cell.angle_gamma   90.00
#
_symmetry.space_group_name_H-M   'P 1'
#
loop_
_entity.id
_entity.type
_entity.pdbx_description
1 polymer ?
#
loop_
_entity_poly.entity_id
_entity_poly.type
_entity_poly.pdbx_seq_one_letter_code
_entity_poly.pdbx_strand_id
1 'polypeptide(L)' 'MLQFLESGGRMGRPDNCPENFYEVMYECWMSEPEERPDFLTIRQKLAAQLEEITEEYSYLTLDAQKDYYGVQYEDQ' A
#
# COMPACT_ATOMS: atom_id res chain seq x y z
N MET A 1 -2.05 19.40 4.64
CA MET A 1 -2.18 18.18 3.82
C MET A 1 -1.46 18.34 2.48
N LEU A 2 -1.85 19.31 1.63
CA LEU A 2 -1.14 19.60 0.36
C LEU A 2 0.36 19.84 0.54
N GLN A 3 0.75 20.70 1.50
CA GLN A 3 2.16 21.00 1.79
C GLN A 3 3.01 19.76 2.12
N PHE A 4 2.43 18.73 2.73
CA PHE A 4 3.14 17.49 3.06
C PHE A 4 3.44 16.67 1.79
N LEU A 5 2.49 16.65 0.84
CA LEU A 5 2.68 15.98 -0.44
C LEU A 5 3.66 16.76 -1.34
N GLU A 6 3.55 18.09 -1.36
CA GLU A 6 4.43 18.98 -2.12
C GLU A 6 5.88 18.93 -1.61
N SER A 7 6.09 18.68 -0.31
CA SER A 7 7.44 18.47 0.25
C SER A 7 8.01 17.06 -0.01
N GLY A 8 7.32 16.24 -0.81
CA GLY A 8 7.71 14.85 -1.09
C GLY A 8 7.28 13.84 -0.02
N GLY A 9 6.55 14.26 1.01
CA GLY A 9 6.02 13.35 2.02
C GLY A 9 4.97 12.42 1.42
N ARG A 10 5.02 11.13 1.78
CA ARG A 10 4.06 10.10 1.39
C ARG A 10 3.64 9.28 2.60
N MET A 11 2.55 8.54 2.46
CA MET A 11 2.13 7.62 3.51
C MET A 11 3.23 6.57 3.71
N GLY A 12 3.58 6.32 4.96
CA GLY A 12 4.50 5.23 5.29
C GLY A 12 3.89 3.87 4.95
N ARG A 13 4.75 2.86 4.83
CA ARG A 13 4.31 1.48 4.63
C ARG A 13 3.35 1.05 5.74
N PRO A 14 2.14 0.56 5.42
CA PRO A 14 1.24 0.03 6.43
C PRO A 14 1.88 -1.13 7.19
N ASP A 15 1.46 -1.30 8.45
CA ASP A 15 1.76 -2.51 9.19
C ASP A 15 1.25 -3.73 8.41
N ASN A 16 2.06 -4.79 8.36
CA ASN A 16 1.74 -6.05 7.67
C ASN A 16 1.65 -6.00 6.14
N CYS A 17 2.01 -4.87 5.52
CA CYS A 17 2.17 -4.78 4.08
C CYS A 17 3.57 -5.29 3.69
N PRO A 18 3.68 -6.30 2.81
CA PRO A 18 4.96 -6.71 2.26
C PRO A 18 5.64 -5.57 1.49
N GLU A 19 6.98 -5.53 1.51
CA GLU A 19 7.75 -4.44 0.91
C GLU A 19 7.46 -4.27 -0.58
N ASN A 20 7.40 -5.37 -1.33
CA ASN A 20 7.12 -5.37 -2.76
C ASN A 20 5.73 -4.76 -3.10
N PHE A 21 4.72 -4.97 -2.27
CA PHE A 21 3.42 -4.32 -2.45
C PHE A 21 3.48 -2.81 -2.15
N TYR A 22 4.28 -2.42 -1.15
CA TYR A 22 4.48 -1.01 -0.83
C TYR A 22 5.26 -0.26 -1.91
N GLU A 23 6.24 -0.88 -2.54
CA GLU A 23 6.97 -0.30 -3.66
C GLU A 23 6.01 0.11 -4.79
N VAL A 24 5.03 -0.73 -5.13
CA VAL A 24 3.99 -0.40 -6.12
C VAL A 24 3.17 0.81 -5.69
N MET A 25 2.78 0.89 -4.42
CA MET A 25 2.05 2.06 -3.89
C MET A 25 2.91 3.34 -3.96
N TYR A 26 4.18 3.25 -3.58
CA TYR A 26 5.10 4.39 -3.59
C TYR A 26 5.33 4.92 -5.01
N GLU A 27 5.54 4.04 -5.99
CA GLU A 27 5.64 4.41 -7.41
C GLU A 27 4.37 5.08 -7.94
N CYS A 28 3.19 4.63 -7.51
CA CYS A 28 1.92 5.28 -7.86
C CYS A 28 1.81 6.70 -7.28
N TRP A 29 2.60 7.01 -6.26
CA TRP A 29 2.62 8.31 -5.60
C TRP A 29 3.79 9.20 -6.02
N MET A 30 4.52 8.90 -7.09
CA MET A 30 5.56 9.81 -7.58
C MET A 30 5.01 11.22 -7.83
N SER A 31 5.77 12.24 -7.45
CA SER A 31 5.36 13.64 -7.57
C SER A 31 5.07 13.98 -9.04
N GLU A 32 6.01 13.63 -9.91
CA GLU A 32 5.88 13.82 -11.35
C GLU A 32 4.92 12.77 -11.94
N PRO A 33 3.84 13.19 -12.62
CA PRO A 33 2.86 12.27 -13.21
C PRO A 33 3.46 11.26 -14.19
N GLU A 34 4.48 11.66 -14.95
CA GLU A 34 5.19 10.84 -15.93
C GLU A 34 6.06 9.74 -15.32
N GLU A 35 6.42 9.85 -14.04
CA GLU A 35 7.17 8.82 -13.31
C GLU A 35 6.25 7.73 -12.75
N ARG A 36 4.92 7.95 -12.77
CA ARG A 36 3.95 6.98 -12.27
C ARG A 36 3.77 5.85 -13.28
N PRO A 37 3.71 4.60 -12.83
CA PRO A 37 3.47 3.47 -13.71
C PRO A 37 2.05 3.52 -14.29
N ASP A 38 1.90 3.05 -15.52
CA ASP A 38 0.58 2.87 -16.12
C ASP A 38 -0.15 1.66 -15.50
N PHE A 39 -1.47 1.57 -15.75
CA PHE A 39 -2.28 0.49 -15.21
C PHE A 39 -1.85 -0.90 -15.68
N LEU A 40 -1.26 -1.01 -16.89
CA LEU A 40 -0.77 -2.28 -17.39
C LEU A 40 0.41 -2.77 -16.54
N THR A 41 1.35 -1.88 -16.25
CA THR A 41 2.53 -2.10 -15.43
C THR A 41 2.14 -2.44 -13.99
N ILE A 42 1.22 -1.66 -13.41
CA ILE A 42 0.70 -1.92 -12.05
C ILE A 42 0.10 -3.33 -11.97
N ARG A 43 -0.76 -3.70 -12.94
CA ARG A 43 -1.39 -5.03 -12.98
C ARG A 43 -0.35 -6.15 -13.08
N GLN A 44 0.66 -5.99 -13.92
CA GLN A 44 1.73 -6.99 -14.09
C GLN A 44 2.54 -7.17 -12.80
N LYS A 45 2.94 -6.07 -12.15
CA LYS A 45 3.68 -6.12 -10.88
C LYS A 45 2.87 -6.83 -9.80
N LEU A 46 1.61 -6.43 -9.61
CA LEU A 46 0.75 -7.05 -8.60
C LEU A 46 0.47 -8.53 -8.92
N ALA A 47 0.25 -8.90 -10.18
CA ALA A 47 0.05 -10.29 -10.56
C ALA A 47 1.27 -11.16 -10.22
N ALA A 48 2.48 -10.72 -10.56
CA ALA A 48 3.71 -11.44 -10.23
C ALA A 48 3.89 -11.60 -8.71
N GLN A 49 3.64 -10.54 -7.94
CA GLN A 49 3.71 -10.60 -6.48
C GLN A 49 2.67 -11.55 -5.87
N LEU A 50 1.48 -11.65 -6.49
CA LEU A 50 0.42 -12.55 -6.06
C LEU A 50 0.72 -14.02 -6.41
N GLU A 51 1.49 -14.29 -7.46
CA GLU A 51 1.91 -15.65 -7.83
C GLU A 51 2.92 -16.25 -6.85
N GLU A 52 3.68 -15.41 -6.15
CA GLU A 52 4.65 -15.83 -5.12
C GLU A 52 4.01 -16.14 -3.76
N ILE A 53 2.68 -15.95 -3.64
CA ILE A 53 1.93 -16.21 -2.40
C ILE A 53 1.80 -17.69 -2.17
N THR A 54 2.16 -18.12 -0.96
CA THR A 54 1.97 -19.49 -0.47
C THR A 54 1.16 -19.46 0.82
N GLU A 55 0.73 -20.62 1.32
CA GLU A 55 0.06 -20.73 2.63
C GLU A 55 0.94 -20.18 3.79
N GLU A 56 2.26 -20.17 3.61
CA GLU A 56 3.23 -19.61 4.56
C GLU A 56 3.46 -18.09 4.35
N TYR A 57 3.18 -17.56 3.16
CA TYR A 57 3.49 -16.19 2.76
C TYR A 57 2.26 -15.50 2.12
N SER A 58 1.33 -15.02 2.96
CA SER A 58 0.09 -14.32 2.57
C SER A 58 0.34 -12.89 2.05
N TYR A 59 -0.52 -12.39 1.14
CA TYR A 59 -0.49 -11.00 0.64
C TYR A 59 -0.73 -9.94 1.72
N LEU A 60 -1.40 -10.32 2.80
CA LEU A 60 -1.59 -9.51 4.00
C LEU A 60 -1.33 -10.38 5.22
N THR A 61 -0.51 -9.90 6.15
CA THR A 61 -0.45 -10.50 7.49
C THR A 61 -1.59 -9.91 8.32
N LEU A 62 -2.68 -10.66 8.47
CA LEU A 62 -3.80 -10.20 9.28
C LEU A 62 -3.44 -10.37 10.76
N ASP A 63 -3.02 -9.27 11.39
CA ASP A 63 -2.85 -9.21 12.83
C ASP A 63 -4.22 -8.97 13.48
N ALA A 64 -4.85 -10.05 13.95
CA ALA A 64 -6.13 -10.00 14.64
C ALA A 64 -6.10 -9.22 15.97
N GLN A 65 -4.93 -8.82 16.46
CA GLN A 65 -4.77 -8.03 17.68
C GLN A 65 -4.64 -6.52 17.43
N LYS A 66 -4.53 -6.07 16.17
CA LYS A 66 -4.42 -4.63 15.84
C LYS A 66 -5.77 -4.07 15.42
N ASP A 67 -6.27 -3.12 16.20
CA ASP A 67 -7.54 -2.39 15.96
C ASP A 67 -7.40 -1.31 14.87
N TYR A 68 -6.89 -1.67 13.68
CA TYR A 68 -6.57 -0.74 12.58
C TYR A 68 -7.79 0.09 12.11
N TYR A 69 -8.99 -0.46 12.24
CA TYR A 69 -10.27 0.21 11.97
C TYR A 69 -11.14 0.32 13.24
N GLY A 70 -10.52 0.52 14.42
CA GLY A 70 -11.22 0.78 15.68
C GLY A 70 -11.98 2.10 15.69
N VAL A 71 -12.92 2.25 14.75
CA VAL A 71 -13.86 3.36 14.70
C VAL A 71 -14.80 3.16 15.88
N GLN A 72 -14.58 3.95 16.93
CA GLN A 72 -15.60 4.12 17.95
C GLN A 72 -16.74 4.88 17.28
N TYR A 73 -17.81 4.17 16.92
CA TYR A 73 -19.07 4.80 16.62
C TYR A 73 -19.53 5.44 17.94
N GLU A 74 -19.42 6.76 18.05
CA GLU A 74 -20.12 7.49 19.09
C GLU A 74 -21.62 7.27 18.84
N ASP A 75 -22.28 6.58 19.77
CA ASP A 75 -23.74 6.46 19.80
C ASP A 75 -24.34 7.87 19.84
N GLN A 76 -25.03 8.27 18.77
CA GLN A 76 -25.89 9.47 18.74
C GLN A 76 -27.21 9.20 19.48
#